data_AF-A0A6V7L293-F1
#
_entry.id   AF-A0A6V7L293-F1
#
_cell.length_a   1.000
_cell.length_b   1.000
_cell.length_c   1.000
_cell.angle_alpha   90.00
_cell.angle_beta   90.00
_cell.angle_gamma   90.00
#
_symmetry.space_group_name_H-M   'P 1'
#
loop_
_entity.id
_entity.type
_entity.pdbx_description
1 polymer ?
#
loop_
_entity_poly.entity_id
_entity_poly.type
_entity_poly.pdbx_seq_one_letter_code
_entity_poly.pdbx_strand_id
1 'polypeptide(L)'
;VKKSFTFSDTINQASLSMTYEKPRAGIQCKFAGWGISELTSNNPTNTCNHELRWSTYSIMDSDECERIKSGPLRRTEFCARHANKTSWTGD
;
A
#
# COMPACT_ATOMS: atom_id res chain seq x y z
N VAL A 1 1.46 4.54 -30.66
CA VAL A 1 2.40 3.42 -30.87
C VAL A 1 2.79 2.86 -29.51
N LYS A 2 2.59 1.56 -29.25
CA LYS A 2 3.12 0.89 -28.06
C LYS A 2 4.50 0.31 -28.40
N LYS A 3 5.51 0.55 -27.56
CA LYS A 3 6.85 -0.05 -27.69
C LYS A 3 7.11 -0.90 -26.45
N SER A 4 7.71 -2.06 -26.64
CA SER A 4 8.18 -2.90 -25.54
C SER A 4 9.34 -2.21 -24.82
N PHE A 5 9.45 -2.45 -23.52
CA PHE A 5 10.60 -2.03 -22.73
C PHE A 5 11.68 -3.13 -22.75
N THR A 6 12.91 -2.78 -22.36
CA THR A 6 14.01 -3.74 -22.17
C THR A 6 14.35 -3.78 -20.69
N PHE A 7 14.58 -4.97 -20.15
CA PHE A 7 15.01 -5.14 -18.77
C PHE A 7 16.43 -4.59 -18.56
N SER A 8 16.69 -4.08 -17.36
CA SER A 8 17.97 -3.48 -16.97
C SER A 8 18.08 -3.48 -15.44
N ASP A 9 19.17 -2.93 -14.90
CA ASP A 9 19.34 -2.76 -13.47
C ASP A 9 18.23 -1.89 -12.82
N THR A 10 17.58 -1.03 -13.61
CA THR A 10 16.52 -0.11 -13.14
C THR A 10 15.11 -0.51 -13.59
N ILE A 11 14.99 -1.47 -14.50
CA ILE A 11 13.71 -1.97 -15.01
C ILE A 11 13.68 -3.49 -14.80
N ASN A 12 12.88 -3.92 -13.83
CA ASN A 12 12.76 -5.33 -13.45
C ASN A 12 11.29 -5.74 -13.32
N GLN A 13 11.04 -7.04 -13.42
CA GLN A 13 9.70 -7.62 -13.26
C GLN A 13 9.42 -7.93 -11.79
N ALA A 14 8.25 -7.53 -11.30
CA ALA A 14 7.73 -8.00 -10.02
C ALA A 14 7.22 -9.44 -10.17
N SER A 15 7.59 -10.31 -9.22
CA SER A 15 7.07 -11.67 -9.17
C SER A 15 5.61 -11.67 -8.77
N LEU A 16 4.81 -12.49 -9.45
CA LEU A 16 3.42 -12.73 -9.07
C LEU A 16 3.35 -13.80 -7.98
N SER A 17 2.40 -13.67 -7.06
CA SER A 17 2.09 -14.76 -6.13
C SER A 17 1.61 -15.97 -6.93
N MET A 18 2.18 -17.15 -6.64
CA MET A 18 1.72 -18.41 -7.21
C MET A 18 0.49 -18.97 -6.47
N THR A 19 0.03 -18.28 -5.43
CA THR A 19 -1.11 -18.70 -4.61
C THR A 19 -2.21 -17.66 -4.69
N TYR A 20 -3.46 -18.14 -4.58
CA TYR A 20 -4.65 -17.31 -4.41
C TYR A 20 -4.91 -16.96 -2.94
N GLU A 21 -3.99 -17.32 -2.04
CA GLU A 21 -4.12 -17.04 -0.62
C GLU A 21 -3.86 -15.56 -0.34
N LYS A 22 -4.63 -15.00 0.59
CA LYS A 22 -4.34 -13.68 1.12
C LYS A 22 -2.97 -13.71 1.82
N PRO A 23 -2.18 -12.64 1.76
CA PRO A 23 -0.94 -12.58 2.51
C PRO A 23 -1.22 -12.73 4.00
N ARG A 24 -0.33 -13.43 4.72
CA ARG A 24 -0.47 -13.66 6.16
C ARG A 24 -0.29 -12.36 6.94
N ALA A 25 -1.03 -12.24 8.04
CA ALA A 25 -0.89 -11.12 8.98
C ALA A 25 0.56 -11.00 9.50
N GLY A 26 1.00 -9.77 9.74
CA GLY A 26 2.34 -9.46 10.22
C GLY A 26 3.43 -9.41 9.15
N ILE A 27 3.18 -9.87 7.91
CA ILE A 27 4.12 -9.68 6.80
C ILE A 27 4.35 -8.18 6.58
N GLN A 28 5.62 -7.79 6.48
CA GLN A 28 6.01 -6.42 6.14
C GLN A 28 6.08 -6.25 4.63
N CYS A 29 5.41 -5.23 4.13
CA CYS A 29 5.35 -4.85 2.72
C CYS A 29 5.85 -3.41 2.54
N LYS A 30 6.40 -3.12 1.37
CA LYS A 30 6.72 -1.74 0.97
C LYS A 30 5.70 -1.24 -0.02
N PHE A 31 5.15 -0.06 0.24
CA PHE A 31 4.36 0.69 -0.74
C PHE A 31 5.23 1.82 -1.27
N ALA A 32 5.35 1.95 -2.60
CA ALA A 32 6.18 2.95 -3.24
C ALA A 32 5.40 3.70 -4.33
N GLY A 33 5.64 5.00 -4.46
CA GLY A 33 5.01 5.84 -5.47
C GLY A 33 5.36 7.32 -5.35
N TRP A 34 4.76 8.11 -6.24
CA TRP A 34 4.90 9.57 -6.31
C TRP A 34 3.61 10.30 -5.85
N GLY A 35 2.80 9.62 -5.04
CA GLY A 35 1.53 10.16 -4.55
C GLY A 35 1.71 11.41 -3.67
N ILE A 36 0.58 12.02 -3.32
CA ILE A 36 0.50 13.19 -2.44
C ILE A 36 1.00 12.79 -1.04
N SER A 37 2.00 13.51 -0.52
CA SER A 37 2.58 13.25 0.82
C SER A 37 1.90 14.02 1.94
N GLU A 38 1.17 15.10 1.63
CA GLU A 38 0.56 15.98 2.61
C GLU A 38 -0.95 16.09 2.35
N LEU A 39 -1.75 15.32 3.07
CA LEU A 39 -3.16 15.60 3.27
C LEU A 39 -3.28 16.57 4.44
N THR A 40 -2.83 17.81 4.28
CA THR A 40 -3.18 18.85 5.24
C THR A 40 -4.56 19.36 4.90
N SER A 41 -5.51 19.24 5.82
CA SER A 41 -6.88 19.77 5.71
C SER A 41 -6.96 21.26 5.32
N ASN A 42 -5.84 21.99 5.41
CA ASN A 42 -5.76 23.43 5.27
C ASN A 42 -4.90 23.91 4.07
N ASN A 43 -4.41 23.03 3.19
CA ASN A 43 -3.68 23.43 1.98
C ASN A 43 -4.17 22.66 0.74
N PRO A 44 -4.92 23.28 -0.17
CA PRO A 44 -5.49 22.63 -1.36
C PRO A 44 -4.46 22.34 -2.46
N THR A 45 -3.18 22.68 -2.25
CA THR A 45 -2.12 22.35 -3.20
C THR A 45 -1.59 20.94 -2.93
N ASN A 46 -2.36 19.95 -3.39
CA ASN A 46 -1.93 18.55 -3.49
C ASN A 46 -0.69 18.45 -4.38
N THR A 47 0.50 18.64 -3.82
CA THR A 47 1.75 18.49 -4.57
C THR A 47 2.14 17.02 -4.56
N CYS A 48 2.17 16.43 -5.75
CA CYS A 48 2.75 15.11 -5.94
C CYS A 48 4.26 15.18 -5.69
N ASN A 49 4.84 14.10 -5.15
CA ASN A 49 6.27 14.03 -4.97
C ASN A 49 7.00 13.96 -6.32
N HIS A 50 8.07 14.75 -6.50
CA HIS A 50 8.94 14.65 -7.67
C HIS A 50 9.92 13.46 -7.58
N GLU A 51 10.13 12.93 -6.39
CA GLU A 51 11.00 11.78 -6.11
C GLU A 51 10.16 10.56 -5.72
N LEU A 52 10.64 9.36 -6.05
CA LEU A 52 10.00 8.13 -5.62
C LEU A 52 10.11 8.03 -4.10
N ARG A 53 8.97 7.96 -3.41
CA ARG A 53 8.92 7.71 -1.97
C ARG A 53 8.44 6.29 -1.72
N TRP A 54 8.77 5.75 -0.55
CA TRP A 54 8.25 4.48 -0.09
C TRP A 54 8.00 4.49 1.41
N SER A 55 7.10 3.63 1.86
CA SER A 55 6.86 3.39 3.28
C SER A 55 6.58 1.92 3.57
N THR A 56 6.81 1.50 4.82
CA THR A 56 6.60 0.14 5.29
C THR A 56 5.23 -0.01 5.94
N TYR A 57 4.54 -1.08 5.55
CA TYR A 57 3.24 -1.45 6.08
C TYR A 57 3.26 -2.90 6.52
N SER A 58 2.48 -3.23 7.55
CA SER A 58 2.27 -4.60 7.99
C SER A 58 0.88 -5.07 7.58
N ILE A 59 0.79 -6.25 6.98
CA ILE A 59 -0.49 -6.88 6.68
C ILE A 59 -1.26 -7.09 7.98
N MET A 60 -2.50 -6.63 8.00
CA MET A 60 -3.38 -6.72 9.17
C MET A 60 -4.07 -8.08 9.22
N ASP A 61 -4.45 -8.46 10.42
CA ASP A 61 -5.44 -9.51 10.59
C ASP A 61 -6.78 -9.09 9.96
N SER A 62 -7.47 -10.05 9.33
CA SER A 62 -8.70 -9.76 8.58
C SER A 62 -9.84 -9.36 9.51
N ASP A 63 -10.00 -10.04 10.65
CA ASP A 63 -11.06 -9.76 11.62
C ASP A 63 -10.84 -8.38 12.25
N GLU A 64 -9.58 -8.06 12.55
CA GLU A 64 -9.24 -6.73 13.05
C GLU A 64 -9.57 -5.63 12.02
N CYS A 65 -9.29 -5.87 10.74
CA CYS A 65 -9.62 -4.90 9.70
C CYS A 65 -11.12 -4.72 9.50
N GLU A 66 -11.89 -5.82 9.47
CA GLU A 66 -13.35 -5.78 9.32
C GLU A 66 -14.00 -4.99 10.47
N ARG A 67 -13.49 -5.16 11.69
CA ARG A 67 -13.91 -4.38 12.85
C ARG A 67 -13.63 -2.88 12.68
N ILE A 68 -12.44 -2.50 12.19
CA ILE A 68 -12.08 -1.08 11.99
C ILE A 68 -12.90 -0.46 10.86
N LYS A 69 -13.05 -1.17 9.73
CA LYS A 69 -13.85 -0.74 8.58
C LYS A 69 -15.36 -0.72 8.90
N SER A 70 -15.78 -1.40 9.98
CA SER A 70 -17.19 -1.64 10.31
C SER A 70 -17.95 -2.35 9.17
N GLY A 71 -17.32 -3.37 8.58
CA GLY A 71 -17.93 -4.16 7.50
C GLY A 71 -17.00 -5.24 6.94
N PRO A 72 -17.55 -6.24 6.23
CA PRO A 72 -16.79 -7.39 5.76
C PRO A 72 -15.79 -7.02 4.65
N LEU A 73 -14.67 -7.73 4.60
CA LEU A 73 -13.74 -7.68 3.48
C LEU A 73 -14.23 -8.57 2.35
N ARG A 74 -14.05 -8.11 1.11
CA ARG A 74 -14.27 -9.01 -0.04
C ARG A 74 -13.20 -10.11 -0.04
N ARG A 75 -13.50 -11.22 -0.72
CA ARG A 75 -12.56 -12.35 -0.86
C ARG A 75 -11.20 -11.92 -1.46
N THR A 76 -11.19 -10.88 -2.28
CA THR A 76 -10.01 -10.35 -2.98
C THR A 76 -9.37 -9.15 -2.29
N GLU A 77 -9.82 -8.79 -1.09
CA GLU A 77 -9.33 -7.63 -0.34
C GLU A 77 -8.57 -8.06 0.92
N PHE A 78 -7.54 -7.29 1.26
CA PHE A 78 -6.81 -7.38 2.52
C PHE A 78 -6.45 -5.97 2.97
N CYS A 79 -6.05 -5.83 4.24
CA CYS A 79 -5.68 -4.55 4.81
C CYS A 79 -4.22 -4.55 5.23
N ALA A 80 -3.64 -3.35 5.24
CA ALA A 80 -2.30 -3.14 5.74
C ALA A 80 -2.29 -1.86 6.59
N ARG A 81 -1.57 -1.89 7.72
CA ARG A 81 -1.37 -0.73 8.58
C ARG A 81 0.04 -0.20 8.39
N HIS A 82 0.21 1.11 8.50
CA HIS A 82 1.54 1.70 8.48
C HIS A 82 2.34 1.21 9.69
N ALA A 83 3.54 0.66 9.50
CA ALA A 83 4.27 -0.05 10.56
C ALA A 83 4.61 0.82 11.78
N ASN A 84 4.69 2.14 11.60
CA ASN A 84 4.98 3.10 12.67
C ASN A 84 3.73 3.76 13.30
N LYS A 85 2.51 3.40 12.88
CA LYS A 85 1.28 3.88 13.52
C LYS A 85 0.62 2.70 14.25
N THR A 86 0.88 2.60 15.56
CA THR A 86 0.24 1.62 16.46
C THR A 86 -1.20 1.98 16.80
N SER A 87 -1.69 3.15 16.39
CA SER A 87 -3.03 3.64 16.68
C SER A 87 -3.65 4.26 15.42
N TRP A 88 -4.85 3.81 15.05
CA TRP A 88 -5.67 4.46 14.03
C TRP A 88 -6.23 5.74 14.65
N THR A 89 -5.65 6.90 14.32
CA THR A 89 -6.26 8.20 14.60
C THR A 89 -7.22 8.46 13.43
N GLY A 90 -8.51 8.25 13.67
CA GLY A 90 -9.52 8.50 12.66
C GLY A 90 -9.62 9.99 12.38
N ASP A 91 -8.97 10.42 11.30
CA ASP A 91 -9.20 11.71 10.65
C ASP A 91 -10.02 11.49 9.37
#